data_AF-A0A0B1S9L6-F1
#
_entry.id   AF-A0A0B1S9L6-F1
#
_cell.length_a   1.000
_cell.length_b   1.000
_cell.length_c   1.000
_cell.angle_alpha   90.00
_cell.angle_beta   90.00
_cell.angle_gamma   90.00
#
_symmetry.space_group_name_H-M   'P 1'
#
loop_
_entity.id
_entity.type
_entity.pdbx_description
1 polymer ?
#
loop_
_entity_poly.entity_id
_entity_poly.type
_entity_poly.pdbx_seq_one_letter_code
_entity_poly.pdbx_strand_id
1 'polypeptide(L)'
;MAVPSQLTPLIDRCISRLEHMKSCSDAISGYSLALAALIAAASDCKLGIPHAKPKQVLTCAEDMLKTATQQSRLAVAKISAGYILLNAVVSMGTPVVKENMPRIIQLWRTAFPRSTKEAEAEKGRGDAFSWQCALEQRSGALGVMLAVANQRELADDEAIKAMLLPIECALVMSSQVGTLIRSYGTKMRALISCVRVRVYQLLMLLPPKSYEHMFHSLLRELVAEVTLSDDQGSQLMTAVAGQLCSGAEHTLLAPWSGGATDQALVEDQLQTLSHMGSGALENDSTCLISGSAKDVHNLWPEPDTPQAACLDAAILAFGRVFPMIPDRQKLQIIEHFAEVIKNCKQAQRQQAILLNVLCTLALAFRAVTESRGGARIDSEPVRKASTALVESGLETGTTPLVRAAAAEALGRLSQAVGDPQFVALRAQACFDKLRAFRDGRRAGYALALGCIHRHVGSLGSGQHLHTGVSVLFALARDHNAPSVQAWAMVALSLIAETGGGMFRGYVELALSDCLTLLLNTQSSNVEVVQGIGKLLTALMTCVGPELGSCGTIEGVRASLLAACAIQLAHPDPLIKSEAIGGLQQMHLYAPRYVNLGHLVVDIAT
;
A
#
# COMPACT_ATOMS: atom_id res chain seq x y z
N MET A 1 26.38 3.22 -10.72
CA MET A 1 27.76 2.70 -10.51
C MET A 1 28.74 3.55 -11.32
N ALA A 2 29.53 4.40 -10.65
CA ALA A 2 30.40 5.39 -11.32
C ALA A 2 31.56 4.77 -12.13
N VAL A 3 31.91 3.49 -11.89
CA VAL A 3 33.04 2.81 -12.55
C VAL A 3 32.72 1.33 -12.84
N PRO A 4 32.10 0.98 -13.99
CA PRO A 4 31.74 -0.41 -14.33
C PRO A 4 32.90 -1.41 -14.33
N SER A 5 34.13 -0.97 -14.59
CA SER A 5 35.32 -1.83 -14.60
C SER A 5 35.67 -2.41 -13.22
N GLN A 6 35.16 -1.83 -12.13
CA GLN A 6 35.39 -2.32 -10.77
C GLN A 6 34.42 -3.42 -10.35
N LEU A 7 33.33 -3.64 -11.09
CA LEU A 7 32.29 -4.58 -10.69
C LEU A 7 32.82 -6.02 -10.57
N THR A 8 33.53 -6.52 -11.58
CA THR A 8 34.10 -7.87 -11.55
C THR A 8 35.19 -8.05 -10.46
N PRO A 9 36.19 -7.16 -10.34
CA PRO A 9 37.17 -7.22 -9.26
C PRO A 9 36.55 -7.20 -7.85
N LEU A 10 35.48 -6.42 -7.65
CA LEU A 10 34.77 -6.37 -6.37
C LEU A 10 34.01 -7.66 -6.09
N ILE A 11 33.35 -8.26 -7.09
CA ILE A 11 32.73 -9.58 -6.98
C ILE A 11 33.77 -10.63 -6.55
N ASP A 12 34.93 -10.67 -7.22
CA ASP A 12 36.01 -11.61 -6.90
C ASP A 12 36.56 -11.41 -5.49
N ARG A 13 36.70 -10.15 -5.07
CA ARG A 13 37.11 -9.82 -3.71
C ARG A 13 36.07 -10.28 -2.69
N CYS A 14 34.78 -10.07 -2.92
CA CYS A 14 33.74 -10.53 -2.00
C CYS A 14 33.70 -12.06 -1.90
N ILE A 15 33.79 -12.79 -3.02
CA ILE A 15 33.85 -14.25 -3.03
C ILE A 15 35.08 -14.74 -2.25
N SER A 16 36.26 -14.19 -2.55
CA SER A 16 37.49 -14.53 -1.83
C SER A 16 37.39 -14.25 -0.33
N ARG A 17 36.79 -13.12 0.07
CA ARG A 17 36.60 -12.77 1.49
C ARG A 17 35.61 -13.70 2.18
N LEU A 18 34.52 -14.10 1.52
CA LEU A 18 33.61 -15.12 2.03
C LEU A 18 34.31 -16.47 2.18
N GLU A 19 35.28 -16.79 1.33
CA GLU A 19 36.05 -18.04 1.42
C GLU A 19 37.04 -18.06 2.58
N HIS A 20 37.73 -16.95 2.83
CA HIS A 20 38.81 -16.88 3.82
C HIS A 20 38.32 -16.48 5.22
N MET A 21 37.13 -15.86 5.34
CA MET A 21 36.56 -15.41 6.62
C MET A 21 35.29 -16.19 7.01
N LYS A 22 35.22 -17.48 6.63
CA LYS A 22 34.10 -18.40 6.94
C LYS A 22 33.83 -18.60 8.43
N SER A 23 34.71 -18.16 9.33
CA SER A 23 34.57 -18.29 10.79
C SER A 23 33.94 -17.07 11.47
N CYS A 24 33.77 -15.95 10.76
CA CYS A 24 33.23 -14.70 11.30
C CYS A 24 31.82 -14.45 10.77
N SER A 25 30.83 -14.42 11.67
CA SER A 25 29.42 -14.19 11.32
C SER A 25 29.23 -12.85 10.60
N ASP A 26 29.80 -11.77 11.12
CA ASP A 26 29.64 -10.43 10.55
C ASP A 26 30.30 -10.30 9.17
N ALA A 27 31.43 -11.00 8.96
CA ALA A 27 32.04 -11.07 7.64
C ALA A 27 31.13 -11.81 6.64
N ILE A 28 30.53 -12.94 7.05
CA ILE A 28 29.59 -13.68 6.19
C ILE A 28 28.42 -12.77 5.80
N SER A 29 27.78 -12.10 6.78
CA SER A 29 26.66 -11.19 6.52
C SER A 29 27.06 -10.01 5.64
N GLY A 30 28.13 -9.29 5.99
CA GLY A 30 28.55 -8.09 5.26
C GLY A 30 28.99 -8.37 3.82
N TYR A 31 29.85 -9.38 3.61
CA TYR A 31 30.33 -9.70 2.26
C TYR A 31 29.27 -10.36 1.39
N SER A 32 28.31 -11.11 1.96
CA SER A 32 27.20 -11.67 1.19
C SER A 32 26.20 -10.59 0.74
N LEU A 33 25.89 -9.62 1.60
CA LEU A 33 25.06 -8.46 1.22
C LEU A 33 25.75 -7.61 0.15
N ALA A 34 27.04 -7.32 0.31
CA ALA A 34 27.82 -6.59 -0.69
C ALA A 34 27.86 -7.33 -2.03
N LEU A 35 28.08 -8.65 -2.00
CA LEU A 35 28.10 -9.48 -3.20
C LEU A 35 26.71 -9.54 -3.86
N ALA A 36 25.63 -9.68 -3.10
CA ALA A 36 24.27 -9.66 -3.60
C ALA A 36 23.94 -8.33 -4.29
N ALA A 37 24.29 -7.20 -3.68
CA ALA A 37 24.08 -5.87 -4.25
C ALA A 37 24.91 -5.66 -5.53
N LEU A 38 26.16 -6.13 -5.58
CA LEU A 38 26.99 -6.07 -6.79
C LEU A 38 26.38 -6.90 -7.93
N ILE A 39 25.89 -8.10 -7.64
CA ILE A 39 25.22 -8.93 -8.65
C ILE A 39 23.92 -8.25 -9.13
N ALA A 40 23.08 -7.76 -8.22
CA ALA A 40 21.85 -7.06 -8.59
C ALA A 40 22.13 -5.83 -9.47
N ALA A 41 23.10 -5.00 -9.08
CA ALA A 41 23.52 -3.81 -9.83
C ALA A 41 24.14 -4.13 -11.20
N ALA A 42 24.57 -5.37 -11.45
CA ALA A 42 25.08 -5.79 -12.76
C ALA A 42 23.99 -5.72 -13.84
N SER A 43 22.72 -5.89 -13.47
CA SER A 43 21.57 -5.76 -14.38
C SER A 43 21.38 -4.32 -14.90
N ASP A 44 21.81 -3.33 -14.12
CA ASP A 44 21.78 -1.91 -14.49
C ASP A 44 23.02 -1.46 -15.26
N CYS A 45 24.05 -2.31 -15.35
CA CYS A 45 25.28 -2.01 -16.07
C CYS A 45 25.14 -2.38 -17.56
N LYS A 46 25.35 -1.40 -18.46
CA LYS A 46 25.29 -1.63 -19.92
C LYS A 46 26.20 -2.75 -20.44
N LEU A 47 27.33 -2.99 -19.78
CA LEU A 47 28.31 -4.03 -20.14
C LEU A 47 28.05 -5.38 -19.45
N GLY A 48 27.13 -5.43 -18.48
CA GLY A 48 26.86 -6.62 -17.67
C GLY A 48 28.09 -7.14 -16.91
N ILE A 49 28.07 -8.45 -16.62
CA ILE A 49 29.18 -9.20 -16.01
C ILE A 49 29.40 -10.52 -16.76
N PRO A 50 30.60 -11.12 -16.71
CA PRO A 50 30.85 -12.42 -17.33
C PRO A 50 29.91 -13.50 -16.79
N HIS A 51 29.35 -14.35 -17.67
CA HIS A 51 28.41 -15.44 -17.30
C HIS A 51 28.94 -16.41 -16.23
N ALA A 52 30.27 -16.53 -16.10
CA ALA A 52 30.89 -17.34 -15.06
C ALA A 52 30.65 -16.80 -13.64
N LYS A 53 30.45 -15.48 -13.47
CA LYS A 53 30.35 -14.84 -12.15
C LYS A 53 29.06 -15.21 -11.41
N PRO A 54 27.85 -15.11 -12.00
CA PRO A 54 26.65 -15.61 -11.34
C PRO A 54 26.72 -17.11 -11.02
N LYS A 55 27.37 -17.92 -11.86
CA LYS A 55 27.58 -19.35 -11.61
C LYS A 55 28.48 -19.60 -10.39
N GLN A 56 29.53 -18.79 -10.20
CA GLN A 56 30.38 -18.83 -8.99
C GLN A 56 29.59 -18.41 -7.74
N VAL A 57 28.78 -17.36 -7.83
CA VAL A 57 27.93 -16.90 -6.72
C VAL A 57 26.88 -17.96 -6.35
N LEU A 58 26.28 -18.63 -7.33
CA LEU A 58 25.34 -19.75 -7.08
C LEU A 58 26.02 -20.90 -6.32
N THR A 59 27.26 -21.26 -6.69
CA THR A 59 28.03 -22.29 -5.98
C THR A 59 28.36 -21.84 -4.55
N CYS A 60 28.76 -20.57 -4.36
CA CYS A 60 28.98 -20.01 -3.02
C CYS A 60 27.70 -20.06 -2.18
N ALA A 61 26.53 -19.70 -2.75
CA ALA A 61 25.24 -19.77 -2.07
C ALA A 61 24.91 -21.20 -1.62
N GLU A 62 25.09 -22.18 -2.51
CA GLU A 62 24.87 -23.59 -2.20
C GLU A 62 25.79 -24.12 -1.09
N ASP A 63 27.08 -23.76 -1.13
CA ASP A 63 28.04 -24.18 -0.11
C ASP A 63 27.69 -23.61 1.27
N MET A 64 27.22 -22.35 1.32
CA MET A 64 26.74 -21.74 2.57
C MET A 64 25.53 -22.50 3.13
N LEU A 65 24.54 -22.81 2.28
CA LEU A 65 23.34 -23.55 2.70
C LEU A 65 23.67 -24.98 3.16
N LYS A 66 24.53 -25.70 2.43
CA LYS A 66 24.92 -27.08 2.78
C LYS A 66 25.75 -27.16 4.06
N THR A 67 26.55 -26.14 4.35
CA THR A 67 27.45 -26.12 5.51
C THR A 67 26.87 -25.37 6.71
N ALA A 68 25.64 -24.84 6.61
CA ALA A 68 24.99 -24.09 7.69
C ALA A 68 24.80 -24.94 8.96
N THR A 69 24.44 -26.22 8.81
CA THR A 69 24.20 -27.14 9.93
C THR A 69 25.49 -27.65 10.59
N GLN A 70 26.65 -27.48 9.94
CA GLN A 70 27.93 -27.97 10.47
C GLN A 70 28.45 -27.13 11.63
N GLN A 71 28.07 -25.85 11.70
CA GLN A 71 28.56 -24.90 12.71
C GLN A 71 27.40 -24.07 13.26
N SER A 72 26.84 -24.48 14.39
CA SER A 72 25.64 -23.86 14.98
C SER A 72 25.77 -22.34 15.13
N ARG A 73 26.92 -21.83 15.59
CA ARG A 73 27.15 -20.38 15.78
C ARG A 73 27.03 -19.54 14.50
N LEU A 74 27.25 -20.15 13.33
CA LEU A 74 27.24 -19.46 12.04
C LEU A 74 26.02 -19.83 11.19
N ALA A 75 25.15 -20.72 11.69
CA ALA A 75 24.06 -21.30 10.91
C ALA A 75 23.14 -20.21 10.33
N VAL A 76 22.69 -19.27 11.16
CA VAL A 76 21.80 -18.18 10.73
C VAL A 76 22.46 -17.31 9.66
N ALA A 77 23.69 -16.83 9.90
CA ALA A 77 24.41 -16.00 8.94
C ALA A 77 24.64 -16.72 7.60
N LYS A 78 24.99 -18.01 7.63
CA LYS A 78 25.13 -18.83 6.41
C LYS A 78 23.82 -19.06 5.68
N ILE A 79 22.72 -19.26 6.41
CA ILE A 79 21.38 -19.41 5.83
C ILE A 79 20.97 -18.11 5.12
N SER A 80 21.04 -16.98 5.82
CA SER A 80 20.69 -15.67 5.25
C SER A 80 21.59 -15.32 4.06
N ALA A 81 22.91 -15.53 4.18
CA ALA A 81 23.86 -15.35 3.08
C ALA A 81 23.56 -16.25 1.88
N GLY A 82 23.23 -17.53 2.12
CA GLY A 82 22.89 -18.47 1.06
C GLY A 82 21.68 -18.01 0.25
N TYR A 83 20.58 -17.64 0.91
CA TYR A 83 19.37 -17.23 0.20
C TYR A 83 19.44 -15.83 -0.40
N ILE A 84 20.12 -14.86 0.22
CA ILE A 84 20.27 -13.52 -0.37
C ILE A 84 21.12 -13.58 -1.66
N LEU A 85 22.19 -14.39 -1.67
CA LEU A 85 22.99 -14.62 -2.87
C LEU A 85 22.21 -15.37 -3.95
N LEU A 86 21.40 -16.36 -3.55
CA LEU A 86 20.53 -17.09 -4.47
C LEU A 86 19.49 -16.15 -5.10
N ASN A 87 18.90 -15.25 -4.31
CA ASN A 87 17.96 -14.24 -4.76
C ASN A 87 18.62 -13.25 -5.75
N ALA A 88 19.84 -12.79 -5.46
CA ALA A 88 20.60 -11.93 -6.37
C ALA A 88 20.95 -12.63 -7.70
N VAL A 89 21.25 -13.93 -7.68
CA VAL A 89 21.45 -14.69 -8.93
C VAL A 89 20.14 -14.76 -9.73
N VAL A 90 19.00 -14.96 -9.07
CA VAL A 90 17.68 -14.98 -9.73
C VAL A 90 17.34 -13.61 -10.34
N SER A 91 17.69 -12.50 -9.68
CA SER A 91 17.41 -11.15 -10.19
C SER A 91 18.10 -10.82 -11.52
N MET A 92 19.12 -11.58 -11.93
CA MET A 92 19.80 -11.44 -13.22
C MET A 92 18.97 -11.89 -14.42
N GLY A 93 17.85 -12.60 -14.21
CA GLY A 93 16.90 -12.95 -15.25
C GLY A 93 17.18 -14.27 -15.97
N THR A 94 16.27 -14.61 -16.89
CA THR A 94 16.22 -15.87 -17.63
C THR A 94 17.56 -16.35 -18.23
N PRO A 95 18.38 -15.51 -18.89
CA PRO A 95 19.60 -15.98 -19.55
C PRO A 95 20.63 -16.62 -18.61
N VAL A 96 20.63 -16.20 -17.34
CA VAL A 96 21.57 -16.70 -16.33
C VAL A 96 20.97 -17.88 -15.55
N VAL A 97 19.66 -17.83 -15.31
CA VAL A 97 19.00 -18.66 -14.30
C VAL A 97 18.40 -19.94 -14.89
N LYS A 98 17.93 -19.89 -16.15
CA LYS A 98 17.13 -20.98 -16.76
C LYS A 98 17.79 -22.36 -16.69
N GLU A 99 19.09 -22.47 -17.01
CA GLU A 99 19.84 -23.74 -16.92
C GLU A 99 19.98 -24.27 -15.50
N ASN A 100 19.94 -23.38 -14.50
CA ASN A 100 20.14 -23.71 -13.09
C ASN A 100 18.82 -23.89 -12.32
N MET A 101 17.66 -23.70 -12.95
CA MET A 101 16.36 -23.78 -12.29
C MET A 101 16.14 -25.08 -11.50
N PRO A 102 16.45 -26.29 -12.02
CA PRO A 102 16.30 -27.52 -11.24
C PRO A 102 17.14 -27.53 -9.95
N ARG A 103 18.35 -26.97 -10.00
CA ARG A 103 19.26 -26.83 -8.85
C ARG A 103 18.71 -25.82 -7.83
N ILE A 104 18.17 -24.70 -8.30
CA ILE A 104 17.54 -23.67 -7.45
C ILE A 104 16.28 -24.24 -6.77
N ILE A 105 15.44 -24.96 -7.53
CA ILE A 105 14.25 -25.64 -7.01
C ILE A 105 14.62 -26.65 -5.91
N GLN A 106 15.70 -27.40 -6.11
CA GLN A 106 16.19 -28.34 -5.10
C GLN A 106 16.62 -27.60 -3.81
N LEU A 107 17.34 -26.48 -3.94
CA LEU A 107 17.82 -25.69 -2.81
C LEU A 107 16.71 -25.07 -1.96
N TRP A 108 15.61 -24.62 -2.57
CA TRP A 108 14.49 -24.11 -1.77
C TRP A 108 13.64 -25.21 -1.18
N ARG A 109 13.54 -26.39 -1.83
CA ARG A 109 12.74 -27.51 -1.33
C ARG A 109 13.29 -28.08 -0.02
N THR A 110 14.60 -27.99 0.19
CA THR A 110 15.25 -28.48 1.43
C THR A 110 14.91 -27.65 2.67
N ALA A 111 14.34 -26.45 2.51
CA ALA A 111 13.90 -25.60 3.62
C ALA A 111 12.55 -26.03 4.22
N PHE A 112 11.81 -26.92 3.52
CA PHE A 112 10.45 -27.30 3.88
C PHE A 112 10.31 -28.80 4.14
N PRO A 113 9.34 -29.20 4.97
CA PRO A 113 8.91 -30.58 5.10
C PRO A 113 8.51 -31.19 3.76
N ARG A 114 8.55 -32.52 3.66
CA ARG A 114 8.20 -33.24 2.42
C ARG A 114 6.70 -33.46 2.27
N SER A 115 5.93 -33.17 3.31
CA SER A 115 4.48 -33.25 3.32
C SER A 115 3.88 -32.34 4.40
N THR A 116 2.59 -32.03 4.28
CA THR A 116 1.82 -31.32 5.30
C THR A 116 1.78 -32.06 6.63
N LYS A 117 1.73 -33.41 6.61
CA LYS A 117 1.80 -34.25 7.82
C LYS A 117 3.14 -34.10 8.56
N GLU A 118 4.24 -34.02 7.83
CA GLU A 118 5.54 -33.74 8.43
C GLU A 118 5.57 -32.32 9.02
N ALA A 119 5.00 -31.33 8.32
CA ALA A 119 4.89 -29.95 8.81
C ALA A 119 4.06 -29.86 10.11
N GLU A 120 2.99 -30.65 10.24
CA GLU A 120 2.20 -30.74 11.48
C GLU A 120 3.03 -31.32 12.64
N ALA A 121 3.83 -32.36 12.35
CA ALA A 121 4.66 -33.03 13.34
C ALA A 121 5.85 -32.19 13.85
N GLU A 122 6.24 -31.13 13.13
CA GLU A 122 7.38 -30.29 13.53
C GLU A 122 7.12 -29.50 14.81
N LYS A 123 5.87 -29.34 15.27
CA LYS A 123 5.52 -28.59 16.49
C LYS A 123 6.34 -28.95 17.73
N GLY A 124 6.78 -30.21 17.86
CA GLY A 124 7.61 -30.70 18.97
C GLY A 124 9.10 -30.83 18.64
N ARG A 125 9.54 -30.35 17.47
CA ARG A 125 10.89 -30.55 16.96
C ARG A 125 11.81 -29.43 17.41
N GLY A 126 12.89 -29.79 18.10
CA GLY A 126 14.03 -28.91 18.35
C GLY A 126 13.81 -27.83 19.41
N ASP A 127 14.82 -26.98 19.56
CA ASP A 127 14.87 -25.86 20.48
C ASP A 127 14.60 -24.52 19.77
N ALA A 128 14.62 -23.42 20.53
CA ALA A 128 14.39 -22.08 19.98
C ALA A 128 15.37 -21.74 18.84
N PHE A 129 16.63 -22.18 18.94
CA PHE A 129 17.64 -21.90 17.93
C PHE A 129 17.38 -22.69 16.63
N SER A 130 16.98 -23.96 16.74
CA SER A 130 16.58 -24.79 15.60
C SER A 130 15.40 -24.17 14.85
N TRP A 131 14.40 -23.66 15.58
CA TRP A 131 13.27 -22.94 14.99
C TRP A 131 13.68 -21.62 14.35
N GLN A 132 14.59 -20.86 14.96
CA GLN A 132 15.13 -19.66 14.33
C GLN A 132 15.79 -19.99 12.99
N CYS A 133 16.64 -21.01 12.94
CA CYS A 133 17.27 -21.45 11.68
C CYS A 133 16.23 -21.88 10.65
N ALA A 134 15.22 -22.66 11.05
CA ALA A 134 14.18 -23.13 10.14
C ALA A 134 13.34 -21.97 9.57
N LEU A 135 12.95 -20.99 10.39
CA LEU A 135 12.16 -19.84 9.94
C LEU A 135 12.95 -18.92 9.00
N GLU A 136 14.23 -18.67 9.31
CA GLU A 136 15.15 -17.95 8.41
C GLU A 136 15.31 -18.67 7.07
N GLN A 137 15.48 -20.00 7.12
CA GLN A 137 15.63 -20.82 5.92
C GLN A 137 14.38 -20.77 5.04
N ARG A 138 13.18 -20.83 5.65
CA ARG A 138 11.90 -20.75 4.94
C ARG A 138 11.64 -19.37 4.36
N SER A 139 11.89 -18.32 5.14
CA SER A 139 11.76 -16.93 4.68
C SER A 139 12.67 -16.68 3.47
N GLY A 140 13.95 -17.06 3.56
CA GLY A 140 14.90 -16.95 2.46
C GLY A 140 14.49 -17.74 1.22
N ALA A 141 14.07 -19.00 1.41
CA ALA A 141 13.60 -19.85 0.32
C ALA A 141 12.35 -19.28 -0.39
N LEU A 142 11.37 -18.78 0.37
CA LEU A 142 10.19 -18.10 -0.19
C LEU A 142 10.57 -16.78 -0.87
N GLY A 143 11.57 -16.06 -0.38
CA GLY A 143 12.12 -14.88 -1.03
C GLY A 143 12.69 -15.19 -2.42
N VAL A 144 13.37 -16.34 -2.58
CA VAL A 144 13.84 -16.81 -3.89
C VAL A 144 12.67 -17.22 -4.79
N MET A 145 11.66 -17.91 -4.24
CA MET A 145 10.44 -18.24 -5.00
C MET A 145 9.72 -16.97 -5.48
N LEU A 146 9.65 -15.94 -4.64
CA LEU A 146 9.08 -14.63 -4.99
C LEU A 146 9.84 -13.97 -6.13
N ALA A 147 11.17 -14.01 -6.10
CA ALA A 147 12.01 -13.48 -7.18
C ALA A 147 11.80 -14.22 -8.50
N VAL A 148 11.65 -15.54 -8.46
CA VAL A 148 11.29 -16.36 -9.63
C VAL A 148 9.89 -16.00 -10.13
N ALA A 149 8.90 -15.89 -9.24
CA ALA A 149 7.52 -15.56 -9.59
C ALA A 149 7.37 -14.16 -10.21
N ASN A 150 8.24 -13.21 -9.84
CA ASN A 150 8.31 -11.89 -10.45
C ASN A 150 8.80 -11.92 -11.91
N GLN A 151 9.45 -13.00 -12.34
CA GLN A 151 9.95 -13.18 -13.70
C GLN A 151 9.08 -14.19 -14.46
N ARG A 152 8.17 -13.69 -15.31
CA ARG A 152 7.18 -14.52 -16.04
C ARG A 152 7.77 -15.69 -16.83
N GLU A 153 9.00 -15.54 -17.34
CA GLU A 153 9.69 -16.60 -18.10
C GLU A 153 10.27 -17.72 -17.23
N LEU A 154 10.55 -17.44 -15.95
CA LEU A 154 11.02 -18.44 -14.99
C LEU A 154 9.87 -19.08 -14.20
N ALA A 155 8.74 -18.38 -14.06
CA ALA A 155 7.54 -18.86 -13.39
C ALA A 155 6.69 -19.76 -14.29
N ASP A 156 7.29 -20.82 -14.85
CA ASP A 156 6.57 -21.82 -15.64
C ASP A 156 5.73 -22.77 -14.75
N ASP A 157 4.92 -23.63 -15.39
CA ASP A 157 4.02 -24.54 -14.67
C ASP A 157 4.78 -25.49 -13.73
N GLU A 158 6.01 -25.88 -14.07
CA GLU A 158 6.85 -26.74 -13.24
C GLU A 158 7.35 -25.98 -11.99
N ALA A 159 7.85 -24.76 -12.17
CA ALA A 159 8.28 -23.90 -11.07
C ALA A 159 7.10 -23.58 -10.14
N ILE A 160 5.94 -23.20 -10.68
CA ILE A 160 4.73 -22.93 -9.89
C ILE A 160 4.33 -24.18 -9.09
N LYS A 161 4.25 -25.35 -9.74
CA LYS A 161 3.96 -26.61 -9.04
C LYS A 161 4.98 -26.94 -7.95
N ALA A 162 6.25 -26.60 -8.17
CA ALA A 162 7.30 -26.78 -7.18
C ALA A 162 7.21 -25.84 -5.97
N MET A 163 6.47 -24.73 -6.06
CA MET A 163 6.23 -23.78 -4.98
C MET A 163 5.05 -24.17 -4.09
N LEU A 164 4.06 -24.91 -4.60
CA LEU A 164 2.78 -25.15 -3.90
C LEU A 164 2.95 -25.88 -2.56
N LEU A 165 3.68 -27.00 -2.52
CA LEU A 165 3.89 -27.76 -1.27
C LEU A 165 4.65 -26.92 -0.20
N PRO A 166 5.75 -26.22 -0.54
CA PRO A 166 6.38 -25.28 0.39
C PRO A 166 5.43 -24.22 0.98
N ILE A 167 4.59 -23.61 0.14
CA ILE A 167 3.58 -22.64 0.58
C ILE A 167 2.59 -23.29 1.54
N GLU A 168 2.09 -24.47 1.21
CA GLU A 168 1.15 -25.21 2.05
C GLU A 168 1.77 -25.56 3.42
N CYS A 169 3.03 -26.01 3.44
CA CYS A 169 3.78 -26.27 4.68
C CYS A 169 3.98 -24.99 5.51
N ALA A 170 4.21 -23.84 4.86
CA ALA A 170 4.34 -22.55 5.54
C ALA A 170 3.00 -22.11 6.18
N LEU A 171 1.87 -22.38 5.53
CA LEU A 171 0.54 -22.14 6.10
C LEU A 171 0.24 -23.08 7.29
N VAL A 172 0.63 -24.35 7.20
CA VAL A 172 0.54 -25.30 8.32
C VAL A 172 1.36 -24.80 9.51
N MET A 173 2.60 -24.34 9.28
CA MET A 173 3.43 -23.75 10.34
C MET A 173 2.80 -22.48 10.93
N SER A 174 2.24 -21.61 10.08
CA SER A 174 1.60 -20.36 10.50
C SER A 174 0.45 -20.61 11.48
N SER A 175 -0.30 -21.69 11.29
CA SER A 175 -1.36 -22.11 12.22
C SER A 175 -0.88 -22.46 13.63
N GLN A 176 0.42 -22.66 13.81
CA GLN A 176 1.05 -23.04 15.07
C GLN A 176 1.70 -21.86 15.82
N VAL A 177 1.57 -20.62 15.31
CA VAL A 177 2.20 -19.40 15.85
C VAL A 177 2.03 -19.26 17.36
N GLY A 178 0.81 -19.43 17.88
CA GLY A 178 0.53 -19.32 19.32
C GLY A 178 1.17 -20.41 20.17
N THR A 179 1.50 -21.58 19.60
CA THR A 179 2.29 -22.59 20.32
C THR A 179 3.76 -22.23 20.29
N LEU A 180 4.30 -21.85 19.13
CA LEU A 180 5.72 -21.51 18.98
C LEU A 180 6.11 -20.31 19.85
N ILE A 181 5.27 -19.28 19.93
CA ILE A 181 5.50 -18.12 20.80
C ILE A 181 5.48 -18.53 22.28
N ARG A 182 4.55 -19.40 22.69
CA ARG A 182 4.50 -19.90 24.08
C ARG A 182 5.70 -20.75 24.46
N SER A 183 6.21 -21.56 23.52
CA SER A 183 7.34 -22.46 23.76
C SER A 183 8.70 -21.76 23.68
N TYR A 184 8.86 -20.77 22.80
CA TYR A 184 10.19 -20.22 22.46
C TYR A 184 10.28 -18.68 22.54
N GLY A 185 9.20 -18.01 22.95
CA GLY A 185 9.19 -16.57 23.21
C GLY A 185 8.80 -15.67 22.03
N THR A 186 8.73 -14.37 22.29
CA THR A 186 8.22 -13.35 21.36
C THR A 186 9.09 -13.13 20.14
N LYS A 187 10.39 -13.49 20.18
CA LYS A 187 11.29 -13.43 19.02
C LYS A 187 10.75 -14.24 17.83
N MET A 188 10.06 -15.34 18.08
CA MET A 188 9.45 -16.16 17.01
C MET A 188 8.41 -15.39 16.21
N ARG A 189 7.73 -14.40 16.82
CA ARG A 189 6.71 -13.60 16.14
C ARG A 189 7.29 -12.89 14.92
N ALA A 190 8.40 -12.16 15.09
CA ALA A 190 9.03 -11.43 13.99
C ALA A 190 9.49 -12.38 12.86
N LEU A 191 10.09 -13.52 13.21
CA LEU A 191 10.55 -14.52 12.24
C LEU A 191 9.39 -15.16 11.48
N ILE A 192 8.28 -15.46 12.15
CA ILE A 192 7.05 -15.98 11.51
C ILE A 192 6.44 -14.92 10.60
N SER A 193 6.42 -13.65 11.03
CA SER A 193 5.97 -12.53 10.18
C SER A 193 6.80 -12.43 8.89
N CYS A 194 8.14 -12.57 8.95
CA CYS A 194 8.97 -12.62 7.74
C CYS A 194 8.54 -13.75 6.79
N VAL A 195 8.25 -14.95 7.30
CA VAL A 195 7.75 -16.06 6.47
C VAL A 195 6.39 -15.72 5.87
N ARG A 196 5.44 -15.23 6.68
CA ARG A 196 4.08 -14.86 6.24
C ARG A 196 4.08 -13.77 5.17
N VAL A 197 4.91 -12.72 5.32
CA VAL A 197 5.11 -11.68 4.30
C VAL A 197 5.43 -12.32 2.94
N ARG A 198 6.42 -13.22 2.90
CA ARG A 198 6.83 -13.87 1.64
C ARG A 198 5.75 -14.79 1.09
N VAL A 199 5.03 -15.53 1.93
CA VAL A 199 3.90 -16.36 1.50
C VAL A 199 2.82 -15.50 0.84
N TYR A 200 2.39 -14.43 1.50
CA TYR A 200 1.32 -13.56 1.00
C TYR A 200 1.74 -12.84 -0.29
N GLN A 201 2.95 -12.29 -0.35
CA GLN A 201 3.51 -11.68 -1.56
C GLN A 201 3.61 -12.68 -2.72
N LEU A 202 4.07 -13.90 -2.46
CA LEU A 202 4.21 -14.93 -3.49
C LEU A 202 2.85 -15.32 -4.07
N LEU A 203 1.85 -15.56 -3.20
CA LEU A 203 0.49 -15.88 -3.62
C LEU A 203 -0.15 -14.76 -4.46
N MET A 204 0.22 -13.50 -4.23
CA MET A 204 -0.23 -12.39 -5.07
C MET A 204 0.31 -12.43 -6.50
N LEU A 205 1.46 -13.08 -6.74
CA LEU A 205 2.03 -13.25 -8.08
C LEU A 205 1.53 -14.50 -8.78
N LEU A 206 1.21 -15.55 -8.03
CA LEU A 206 0.75 -16.82 -8.59
C LEU A 206 -0.68 -16.72 -9.16
N PRO A 207 -1.03 -17.52 -10.19
CA PRO A 207 -2.40 -17.66 -10.66
C PRO A 207 -3.28 -18.26 -9.56
N PRO A 208 -4.39 -17.62 -9.13
CA PRO A 208 -5.15 -18.09 -7.98
C PRO A 208 -5.72 -19.51 -8.09
N LYS A 209 -6.03 -19.95 -9.32
CA LYS A 209 -6.47 -21.32 -9.60
C LYS A 209 -5.44 -22.38 -9.19
N SER A 210 -4.15 -22.04 -9.16
CA SER A 210 -3.09 -22.98 -8.77
C SER A 210 -3.10 -23.31 -7.27
N TYR A 211 -3.70 -22.45 -6.43
CA TYR A 211 -3.70 -22.58 -4.99
C TYR A 211 -5.10 -22.50 -4.35
N GLU A 212 -6.16 -22.72 -5.13
CA GLU A 212 -7.56 -22.65 -4.67
C GLU A 212 -7.85 -23.59 -3.49
N HIS A 213 -7.25 -24.78 -3.50
CA HIS A 213 -7.35 -25.76 -2.40
C HIS A 213 -6.82 -25.23 -1.04
N MET A 214 -5.97 -24.20 -1.05
CA MET A 214 -5.42 -23.57 0.15
C MET A 214 -6.25 -22.37 0.65
N PHE A 215 -7.32 -21.95 -0.04
CA PHE A 215 -8.06 -20.73 0.34
C PHE A 215 -8.60 -20.77 1.77
N HIS A 216 -9.07 -21.92 2.25
CA HIS A 216 -9.60 -22.03 3.60
C HIS A 216 -8.52 -21.79 4.67
N SER A 217 -7.36 -22.44 4.56
CA SER A 217 -6.25 -22.25 5.50
C SER A 217 -5.67 -20.84 5.39
N LEU A 218 -5.48 -20.34 4.16
CA LEU A 218 -5.01 -18.99 3.90
C LEU A 218 -5.92 -17.93 4.53
N LEU A 219 -7.24 -17.98 4.26
CA LEU A 219 -8.18 -17.00 4.79
C LEU A 219 -8.21 -16.98 6.31
N ARG A 220 -8.04 -18.13 6.98
CA ARG A 220 -7.95 -18.16 8.44
C ARG A 220 -6.75 -17.35 8.95
N GLU A 221 -5.58 -17.50 8.31
CA GLU A 221 -4.38 -16.74 8.68
C GLU A 221 -4.52 -15.25 8.34
N LEU A 222 -5.07 -14.92 7.16
CA LEU A 222 -5.30 -13.53 6.74
C LEU A 222 -6.29 -12.81 7.68
N VAL A 223 -7.40 -13.45 8.02
CA VAL A 223 -8.38 -12.91 8.98
C VAL A 223 -7.74 -12.69 10.34
N ALA A 224 -6.95 -13.66 10.84
CA ALA A 224 -6.27 -13.54 12.12
C ALA A 224 -5.27 -12.38 12.18
N GLU A 225 -4.55 -12.11 11.08
CA GLU A 225 -3.67 -10.94 10.95
C GLU A 225 -4.45 -9.63 10.96
N VAL A 226 -5.50 -9.52 10.11
CA VAL A 226 -6.33 -8.31 10.00
C VAL A 226 -7.00 -7.97 11.34
N THR A 227 -7.44 -8.98 12.10
CA THR A 227 -8.08 -8.79 13.41
C THR A 227 -7.11 -8.70 14.58
N LEU A 228 -5.79 -8.75 14.32
CA LEU A 228 -4.75 -8.76 15.36
C LEU A 228 -5.02 -9.84 16.43
N SER A 229 -5.44 -11.03 16.00
CA SER A 229 -5.82 -12.13 16.91
C SER A 229 -4.62 -12.78 17.58
N ASP A 230 -3.47 -12.79 16.91
CA ASP A 230 -2.23 -13.39 17.41
C ASP A 230 -1.52 -12.54 18.48
N ASP A 231 -1.89 -11.26 18.61
CA ASP A 231 -1.37 -10.36 19.63
C ASP A 231 -2.46 -9.44 20.21
N GLN A 232 -3.02 -9.85 21.36
CA GLN A 232 -4.12 -9.14 21.99
C GLN A 232 -3.78 -7.72 22.47
N GLY A 233 -2.49 -7.40 22.62
CA GLY A 233 -2.01 -6.06 22.98
C GLY A 233 -1.69 -5.18 21.78
N SER A 234 -1.69 -5.71 20.56
CA SER A 234 -1.33 -4.96 19.37
C SER A 234 -2.37 -3.91 19.01
N GLN A 235 -1.89 -2.74 18.62
CA GLN A 235 -2.67 -1.61 18.10
C GLN A 235 -2.18 -1.23 16.69
N LEU A 236 -1.56 -2.18 16.00
CA LEU A 236 -0.95 -1.97 14.69
C LEU A 236 -2.00 -1.60 13.64
N MET A 237 -1.75 -0.49 12.95
CA MET A 237 -2.55 0.02 11.84
C MET A 237 -1.83 -0.20 10.53
N THR A 238 -2.57 -0.57 9.50
CA THR A 238 -2.04 -0.78 8.14
C THR A 238 -1.57 0.52 7.48
N ALA A 239 -0.46 0.44 6.72
CA ALA A 239 0.00 1.53 5.87
C ALA A 239 -0.83 1.66 4.58
N VAL A 240 -1.55 0.60 4.20
CA VAL A 240 -2.40 0.53 2.99
C VAL A 240 -3.47 1.62 2.96
N ALA A 241 -3.87 2.15 4.13
CA ALA A 241 -4.83 3.24 4.22
C ALA A 241 -4.39 4.48 3.42
N GLY A 242 -3.09 4.81 3.41
CA GLY A 242 -2.54 5.92 2.62
C GLY A 242 -2.61 5.68 1.12
N GLN A 243 -2.41 4.43 0.68
CA GLN A 243 -2.52 4.05 -0.74
C GLN A 243 -3.97 4.10 -1.24
N LEU A 244 -4.93 3.70 -0.39
CA LEU A 244 -6.36 3.74 -0.69
C LEU A 244 -6.89 5.18 -0.80
N CYS A 245 -6.39 6.07 0.06
CA CYS A 245 -6.77 7.47 0.14
C CYS A 245 -5.77 8.38 -0.58
N SER A 246 -5.34 8.01 -1.79
CA SER A 246 -4.27 8.69 -2.54
C SER A 246 -4.74 9.88 -3.40
N GLY A 247 -6.04 10.22 -3.37
CA GLY A 247 -6.60 11.38 -4.05
C GLY A 247 -6.41 12.69 -3.28
N ALA A 248 -7.30 13.65 -3.52
CA ALA A 248 -7.32 14.92 -2.79
C ALA A 248 -7.47 14.74 -1.27
N GLU A 249 -8.04 13.63 -0.81
CA GLU A 249 -8.16 13.29 0.60
C GLU A 249 -6.81 13.12 1.31
N HIS A 250 -5.75 12.74 0.60
CA HIS A 250 -4.41 12.60 1.17
C HIS A 250 -3.93 13.91 1.82
N THR A 251 -4.33 15.06 1.26
CA THR A 251 -3.95 16.38 1.76
C THR A 251 -4.48 16.67 3.17
N LEU A 252 -5.61 16.07 3.55
CA LEU A 252 -6.20 16.21 4.88
C LEU A 252 -5.85 15.05 5.83
N LEU A 253 -5.22 14.00 5.30
CA LEU A 253 -4.84 12.80 6.06
C LEU A 253 -3.35 12.76 6.39
N ALA A 254 -2.53 13.43 5.58
CA ALA A 254 -1.11 13.62 5.87
C ALA A 254 -0.99 14.45 7.15
N PRO A 255 -0.28 13.94 8.19
CA PRO A 255 0.02 14.74 9.36
C PRO A 255 0.99 15.85 8.95
N TRP A 256 0.51 17.08 8.81
CA TRP A 256 1.38 18.25 8.79
C TRP A 256 1.18 19.01 10.10
N SER A 257 2.21 19.06 10.95
CA SER A 257 2.25 19.89 12.16
C SER A 257 2.15 21.36 11.77
N GLY A 258 1.10 22.05 12.21
CA GLY A 258 0.85 23.45 11.87
C GLY A 258 2.10 24.33 11.94
N GLY A 259 2.58 24.76 10.76
CA GLY A 259 3.67 25.71 10.61
C GLY A 259 4.81 25.25 9.71
N ALA A 260 5.35 26.19 8.95
CA ALA A 260 6.69 26.11 8.40
C ALA A 260 7.70 26.24 9.56
N THR A 261 8.05 25.13 10.21
CA THR A 261 9.24 25.09 11.08
C THR A 261 10.43 24.63 10.23
N ASP A 262 11.63 25.13 10.55
CA ASP A 262 12.89 24.70 9.92
C ASP A 262 13.18 23.19 10.13
N GLN A 263 12.37 22.52 10.97
CA GLN A 263 12.45 21.11 11.33
C GLN A 263 11.29 20.28 10.77
N ALA A 264 10.47 20.83 9.86
CA ALA A 264 9.31 20.13 9.30
C ALA A 264 9.63 18.74 8.75
N LEU A 265 10.80 18.54 8.13
CA LEU A 265 11.27 17.22 7.67
C LEU A 265 11.47 16.23 8.83
N VAL A 266 12.04 16.69 9.94
CA VAL A 266 12.30 15.87 11.14
C VAL A 266 10.99 15.61 11.89
N GLU A 267 10.09 16.58 11.95
CA GLU A 267 8.76 16.43 12.54
C GLU A 267 7.86 15.49 11.74
N ASP A 268 7.88 15.57 10.41
CA ASP A 268 7.18 14.68 9.47
C ASP A 268 7.68 13.24 9.60
N GLN A 269 9.01 13.08 9.66
CA GLN A 269 9.61 11.79 10.01
C GLN A 269 9.14 11.34 11.40
N LEU A 270 9.27 12.15 12.46
CA LEU A 270 8.89 11.77 13.84
C LEU A 270 7.41 11.43 14.03
N GLN A 271 6.49 12.05 13.28
CA GLN A 271 5.05 11.77 13.36
C GLN A 271 4.66 10.53 12.56
N THR A 272 5.23 10.34 11.37
CA THR A 272 5.12 9.07 10.61
C THR A 272 5.68 7.92 11.45
N LEU A 273 6.80 8.16 12.14
CA LEU A 273 7.42 7.24 13.10
C LEU A 273 6.53 6.94 14.33
N SER A 274 5.65 7.86 14.73
CA SER A 274 4.78 7.71 15.91
C SER A 274 3.56 6.81 15.69
N HIS A 275 3.06 6.70 14.45
CA HIS A 275 1.88 5.92 14.11
C HIS A 275 2.17 4.66 13.26
N MET A 276 3.27 4.65 12.50
CA MET A 276 3.57 3.58 11.53
C MET A 276 4.90 2.84 11.78
N GLY A 277 5.73 3.30 12.72
CA GLY A 277 7.04 2.73 13.02
C GLY A 277 8.10 3.10 11.97
N SER A 278 9.38 3.10 12.36
CA SER A 278 10.48 3.37 11.41
C SER A 278 10.66 2.19 10.49
N GLY A 279 10.54 2.45 9.19
CA GLY A 279 11.15 1.60 8.19
C GLY A 279 12.67 1.62 8.36
N ALA A 280 13.31 0.47 8.14
CA ALA A 280 14.75 0.31 8.27
C ALA A 280 15.21 -0.87 7.42
N LEU A 281 16.37 -0.76 6.77
CA LEU A 281 16.84 -1.77 5.83
C LEU A 281 17.06 -3.15 6.48
N GLU A 282 17.32 -3.20 7.79
CA GLU A 282 17.39 -4.48 8.53
C GLU A 282 16.08 -5.27 8.53
N ASN A 283 14.93 -4.62 8.30
CA ASN A 283 13.64 -5.29 8.27
C ASN A 283 13.45 -6.14 7.00
N ASP A 284 14.03 -5.71 5.87
CA ASP A 284 14.08 -6.51 4.64
C ASP A 284 15.34 -6.22 3.80
N SER A 285 16.36 -7.06 3.99
CA SER A 285 17.61 -6.99 3.21
C SER A 285 17.42 -7.26 1.71
N THR A 286 16.30 -7.83 1.27
CA THR A 286 16.06 -8.07 -0.17
C THR A 286 15.79 -6.79 -0.96
N CYS A 287 15.50 -5.66 -0.28
CA CYS A 287 15.45 -4.34 -0.88
C CYS A 287 16.76 -3.93 -1.58
N LEU A 288 17.90 -4.49 -1.14
CA LEU A 288 19.21 -4.29 -1.80
C LEU A 288 19.28 -4.91 -3.21
N ILE A 289 18.41 -5.88 -3.50
CA ILE A 289 18.39 -6.61 -4.78
C ILE A 289 17.30 -6.06 -5.69
N SER A 290 16.15 -5.67 -5.13
CA SER A 290 15.01 -5.17 -5.89
C SER A 290 15.14 -3.70 -6.32
N GLY A 291 16.00 -2.92 -5.66
CA GLY A 291 16.25 -1.53 -6.04
C GLY A 291 17.06 -1.39 -7.33
N SER A 292 16.68 -0.43 -8.19
CA SER A 292 17.43 -0.08 -9.40
C SER A 292 18.07 1.30 -9.30
N ALA A 293 19.27 1.45 -9.85
CA ALA A 293 19.92 2.74 -10.03
C ALA A 293 19.23 3.63 -11.10
N LYS A 294 18.16 3.15 -11.75
CA LYS A 294 17.29 3.97 -12.60
C LYS A 294 16.21 4.70 -11.79
N ASP A 295 15.92 4.21 -10.59
CA ASP A 295 14.88 4.73 -9.70
C ASP A 295 15.48 5.65 -8.62
N VAL A 296 16.59 6.34 -8.92
CA VAL A 296 17.36 7.19 -7.97
C VAL A 296 16.53 8.35 -7.40
N HIS A 297 15.43 8.73 -8.06
CA HIS A 297 14.51 9.75 -7.57
C HIS A 297 13.61 9.24 -6.43
N ASN A 298 13.53 7.94 -6.21
CA ASN A 298 12.88 7.37 -5.04
C ASN A 298 13.87 7.44 -3.86
N LEU A 299 13.39 7.91 -2.72
CA LEU A 299 14.12 7.86 -1.44
C LEU A 299 14.66 6.44 -1.19
N TRP A 300 15.75 6.36 -0.43
CA TRP A 300 16.32 5.08 0.01
C TRP A 300 15.22 4.18 0.60
N PRO A 301 15.14 2.88 0.26
CA PRO A 301 14.05 2.03 0.74
C PRO A 301 14.13 1.88 2.26
N GLU A 302 13.03 2.23 2.93
CA GLU A 302 12.85 2.09 4.37
C GLU A 302 11.73 1.05 4.62
N PRO A 303 12.02 -0.26 4.49
CA PRO A 303 10.99 -1.27 4.64
C PRO A 303 10.49 -1.33 6.09
N ASP A 304 9.17 -1.42 6.26
CA ASP A 304 8.52 -1.47 7.57
C ASP A 304 8.92 -2.70 8.38
N THR A 305 8.64 -2.66 9.69
CA THR A 305 8.84 -3.82 10.57
C THR A 305 8.14 -5.07 10.00
N PRO A 306 8.67 -6.29 10.24
CA PRO A 306 8.06 -7.52 9.72
C PRO A 306 6.57 -7.67 10.04
N GLN A 307 6.12 -7.20 11.21
CA GLN A 307 4.72 -7.24 11.63
C GLN A 307 3.84 -6.29 10.80
N ALA A 308 4.29 -5.06 10.58
CA ALA A 308 3.60 -4.08 9.73
C ALA A 308 3.51 -4.57 8.28
N ALA A 309 4.64 -5.00 7.71
CA ALA A 309 4.70 -5.58 6.37
C ALA A 309 3.80 -6.83 6.24
N CYS A 310 3.71 -7.65 7.30
CA CYS A 310 2.85 -8.84 7.33
C CYS A 310 1.36 -8.47 7.28
N LEU A 311 0.94 -7.48 8.07
CA LEU A 311 -0.42 -6.96 8.06
C LEU A 311 -0.78 -6.42 6.67
N ASP A 312 0.08 -5.58 6.08
CA ASP A 312 -0.18 -4.98 4.77
C ASP A 312 -0.24 -6.04 3.66
N ALA A 313 0.70 -6.99 3.65
CA ALA A 313 0.68 -8.11 2.72
C ALA A 313 -0.56 -9.00 2.91
N ALA A 314 -1.04 -9.18 4.15
CA ALA A 314 -2.26 -9.95 4.42
C ALA A 314 -3.51 -9.25 3.88
N ILE A 315 -3.62 -7.94 4.07
CA ILE A 315 -4.73 -7.12 3.56
C ILE A 315 -4.77 -7.19 2.02
N LEU A 316 -3.62 -7.04 1.36
CA LEU A 316 -3.51 -7.12 -0.11
C LEU A 316 -3.86 -8.53 -0.63
N ALA A 317 -3.34 -9.58 0.02
CA ALA A 317 -3.64 -10.97 -0.33
C ALA A 317 -5.13 -11.31 -0.14
N PHE A 318 -5.75 -10.81 0.94
CA PHE A 318 -7.18 -10.98 1.17
C PHE A 318 -7.99 -10.36 0.03
N GLY A 319 -7.67 -9.12 -0.35
CA GLY A 319 -8.32 -8.43 -1.47
C GLY A 319 -8.29 -9.26 -2.74
N ARG A 320 -7.15 -9.88 -3.07
CA ARG A 320 -7.00 -10.74 -4.26
C ARG A 320 -7.84 -12.02 -4.21
N VAL A 321 -7.97 -12.65 -3.04
CA VAL A 321 -8.67 -13.94 -2.88
C VAL A 321 -10.18 -13.75 -2.73
N PHE A 322 -10.64 -12.64 -2.16
CA PHE A 322 -12.05 -12.39 -1.85
C PHE A 322 -13.03 -12.57 -3.03
N PRO A 323 -12.74 -12.14 -4.28
CA PRO A 323 -13.64 -12.35 -5.40
C PRO A 323 -13.88 -13.84 -5.73
N MET A 324 -12.98 -14.71 -5.30
CA MET A 324 -12.93 -16.13 -5.70
C MET A 324 -13.63 -17.06 -4.71
N ILE A 325 -14.02 -16.56 -3.55
CA ILE A 325 -14.65 -17.39 -2.51
C ILE A 325 -16.18 -17.34 -2.61
N PRO A 326 -16.89 -18.39 -2.14
CA PRO A 326 -18.35 -18.41 -2.14
C PRO A 326 -18.95 -17.34 -1.24
N ASP A 327 -20.14 -16.82 -1.60
CA ASP A 327 -20.81 -15.75 -0.85
C ASP A 327 -21.12 -16.12 0.61
N ARG A 328 -21.37 -17.41 0.89
CA ARG A 328 -21.53 -17.90 2.27
C ARG A 328 -20.28 -17.64 3.12
N GLN A 329 -19.11 -17.86 2.55
CA GLN A 329 -17.85 -17.63 3.25
C GLN A 329 -17.53 -16.14 3.37
N LYS A 330 -17.83 -15.33 2.33
CA LYS A 330 -17.75 -13.86 2.41
C LYS A 330 -18.56 -13.33 3.58
N LEU A 331 -19.82 -13.77 3.69
CA LEU A 331 -20.73 -13.36 4.77
C LEU A 331 -20.17 -13.73 6.15
N GLN A 332 -19.74 -14.97 6.34
CA GLN A 332 -19.17 -15.43 7.62
C GLN A 332 -17.96 -14.60 8.06
N ILE A 333 -17.07 -14.23 7.13
CA ILE A 333 -15.90 -13.41 7.44
C ILE A 333 -16.31 -11.98 7.81
N ILE A 334 -17.25 -11.38 7.08
CA ILE A 334 -17.73 -10.02 7.36
C ILE A 334 -18.43 -9.96 8.72
N GLU A 335 -19.28 -10.95 9.03
CA GLU A 335 -19.93 -11.07 10.35
C GLU A 335 -18.91 -11.27 11.46
N HIS A 336 -17.87 -12.08 11.23
CA HIS A 336 -16.78 -12.26 12.18
C HIS A 336 -16.01 -10.96 12.44
N PHE A 337 -15.68 -10.18 11.41
CA PHE A 337 -15.06 -8.87 11.59
C PHE A 337 -15.92 -7.95 12.46
N ALA A 338 -17.23 -7.88 12.19
CA ALA A 338 -18.16 -7.09 12.99
C ALA A 338 -18.19 -7.55 14.46
N GLU A 339 -18.19 -8.86 14.70
CA GLU A 339 -18.17 -9.45 16.05
C GLU A 339 -16.88 -9.11 16.80
N VAL A 340 -15.71 -9.25 16.16
CA VAL A 340 -14.42 -8.93 16.78
C VAL A 340 -14.33 -7.46 17.16
N ILE A 341 -14.74 -6.55 16.27
CA ILE A 341 -14.75 -5.11 16.55
C ILE A 341 -15.69 -4.80 17.73
N LYS A 342 -16.91 -5.37 17.73
CA LYS A 342 -17.90 -5.15 18.79
C LYS A 342 -17.42 -5.68 20.14
N ASN A 343 -16.73 -6.81 20.17
CA ASN A 343 -16.27 -7.46 21.39
C ASN A 343 -14.93 -6.88 21.92
N CYS A 344 -14.25 -6.03 21.15
CA CYS A 344 -13.01 -5.40 21.57
C CYS A 344 -13.27 -4.25 22.57
N LYS A 345 -12.88 -4.45 23.84
CA LYS A 345 -13.09 -3.46 24.91
C LYS A 345 -12.09 -2.30 24.89
N GLN A 346 -10.90 -2.51 24.29
CA GLN A 346 -9.83 -1.52 24.27
C GLN A 346 -10.04 -0.58 23.08
N ALA A 347 -10.37 0.69 23.35
CA ALA A 347 -10.74 1.65 22.31
C ALA A 347 -9.67 1.81 21.20
N GLN A 348 -8.39 1.96 21.56
CA GLN A 348 -7.30 2.11 20.58
C GLN A 348 -7.14 0.88 19.69
N ARG A 349 -7.18 -0.33 20.28
CA ARG A 349 -7.12 -1.58 19.53
C ARG A 349 -8.37 -1.77 18.65
N GLN A 350 -9.54 -1.42 19.16
CA GLN A 350 -10.79 -1.47 18.39
C GLN A 350 -10.69 -0.58 17.14
N GLN A 351 -10.11 0.62 17.25
CA GLN A 351 -9.90 1.52 16.12
C GLN A 351 -8.86 0.97 15.12
N ALA A 352 -7.77 0.35 15.61
CA ALA A 352 -6.79 -0.29 14.74
C ALA A 352 -7.41 -1.45 13.92
N ILE A 353 -8.15 -2.35 14.59
CA ILE A 353 -8.86 -3.45 13.93
C ILE A 353 -9.88 -2.91 12.92
N LEU A 354 -10.64 -1.88 13.31
CA LEU A 354 -11.62 -1.25 12.43
C LEU A 354 -10.95 -0.69 11.17
N LEU A 355 -9.84 0.04 11.28
CA LEU A 355 -9.08 0.55 10.13
C LEU A 355 -8.59 -0.59 9.22
N ASN A 356 -7.98 -1.62 9.80
CA ASN A 356 -7.46 -2.76 9.05
C ASN A 356 -8.58 -3.49 8.28
N VAL A 357 -9.73 -3.71 8.93
CA VAL A 357 -10.91 -4.31 8.32
C VAL A 357 -11.47 -3.44 7.20
N LEU A 358 -11.59 -2.12 7.40
CA LEU A 358 -12.09 -1.21 6.37
C LEU A 358 -11.18 -1.21 5.13
N CYS A 359 -9.86 -1.17 5.32
CA CYS A 359 -8.90 -1.26 4.21
C CYS A 359 -8.98 -2.61 3.48
N THR A 360 -9.13 -3.69 4.26
CA THR A 360 -9.33 -5.05 3.72
C THR A 360 -10.57 -5.13 2.84
N LEU A 361 -11.70 -4.59 3.30
CA LEU A 361 -12.94 -4.58 2.55
C LEU A 361 -12.88 -3.66 1.32
N ALA A 362 -12.28 -2.47 1.44
CA ALA A 362 -12.08 -1.57 0.30
C ALA A 362 -11.29 -2.25 -0.84
N LEU A 363 -10.20 -2.95 -0.51
CA LEU A 363 -9.42 -3.71 -1.48
C LEU A 363 -10.15 -4.94 -2.03
N ALA A 364 -10.92 -5.63 -1.19
CA ALA A 364 -11.77 -6.73 -1.62
C ALA A 364 -12.83 -6.28 -2.64
N PHE A 365 -13.50 -5.15 -2.38
CA PHE A 365 -14.50 -4.59 -3.30
C PHE A 365 -13.85 -4.09 -4.59
N ARG A 366 -12.69 -3.43 -4.50
CA ARG A 366 -11.88 -3.08 -5.67
C ARG A 366 -11.53 -4.32 -6.51
N ALA A 367 -11.06 -5.40 -5.89
CA ALA A 367 -10.69 -6.61 -6.60
C ALA A 367 -11.91 -7.30 -7.27
N VAL A 368 -13.11 -7.21 -6.69
CA VAL A 368 -14.34 -7.66 -7.34
C VAL A 368 -14.57 -6.89 -8.64
N THR A 369 -14.44 -5.56 -8.61
CA THR A 369 -14.65 -4.71 -9.79
C THR A 369 -13.59 -4.89 -10.88
N GLU A 370 -12.33 -5.14 -10.49
CA GLU A 370 -11.21 -5.36 -11.42
C GLU A 370 -11.15 -6.79 -11.96
N SER A 371 -11.98 -7.71 -11.42
CA SER A 371 -11.97 -9.11 -11.84
C SER A 371 -12.43 -9.28 -13.29
N ARG A 372 -11.69 -10.11 -14.05
CA ARG A 372 -12.04 -10.46 -15.43
C ARG A 372 -13.32 -11.29 -15.42
N GLY A 373 -14.42 -10.74 -15.92
CA GLY A 373 -15.73 -11.41 -15.98
C GLY A 373 -16.90 -10.58 -15.45
N GLY A 374 -16.64 -9.37 -14.95
CA GLY A 374 -17.71 -8.48 -14.46
C GLY A 374 -18.38 -8.99 -13.19
N ALA A 375 -17.60 -9.62 -12.30
CA ALA A 375 -18.13 -10.10 -11.03
C ALA A 375 -18.70 -8.94 -10.21
N ARG A 376 -19.78 -9.22 -9.47
CA ARG A 376 -20.50 -8.27 -8.64
C ARG A 376 -20.85 -8.88 -7.30
N ILE A 377 -21.21 -8.03 -6.35
CA ILE A 377 -21.76 -8.47 -5.06
C ILE A 377 -23.30 -8.49 -5.17
N ASP A 378 -23.84 -9.59 -5.66
CA ASP A 378 -25.30 -9.72 -5.87
C ASP A 378 -26.05 -10.17 -4.60
N SER A 379 -25.38 -10.99 -3.77
CA SER A 379 -25.92 -11.53 -2.53
C SER A 379 -26.36 -10.43 -1.57
N GLU A 380 -27.67 -10.31 -1.37
CA GLU A 380 -28.28 -9.35 -0.44
C GLU A 380 -27.73 -9.43 1.00
N PRO A 381 -27.54 -10.62 1.63
CA PRO A 381 -26.98 -10.66 2.98
C PRO A 381 -25.53 -10.15 3.03
N VAL A 382 -24.71 -10.46 2.02
CA VAL A 382 -23.33 -9.93 1.93
C VAL A 382 -23.36 -8.41 1.77
N ARG A 383 -24.25 -7.87 0.92
CA ARG A 383 -24.43 -6.42 0.76
C ARG A 383 -24.84 -5.75 2.07
N LYS A 384 -25.83 -6.29 2.78
CA LYS A 384 -26.31 -5.75 4.06
C LYS A 384 -25.22 -5.77 5.12
N ALA A 385 -24.54 -6.90 5.31
CA ALA A 385 -23.47 -7.04 6.30
C ALA A 385 -22.30 -6.09 6.01
N SER A 386 -21.87 -6.02 4.73
CA SER A 386 -20.80 -5.10 4.29
C SER A 386 -21.16 -3.64 4.56
N THR A 387 -22.39 -3.25 4.19
CA THR A 387 -22.88 -1.88 4.36
C THR A 387 -22.91 -1.49 5.85
N ALA A 388 -23.47 -2.35 6.70
CA ALA A 388 -23.56 -2.09 8.14
C ALA A 388 -22.18 -1.94 8.79
N LEU A 389 -21.21 -2.77 8.41
CA LEU A 389 -19.85 -2.72 8.92
C LEU A 389 -19.11 -1.45 8.47
N VAL A 390 -19.24 -1.06 7.20
CA VAL A 390 -18.64 0.16 6.66
C VAL A 390 -19.26 1.41 7.28
N GLU A 391 -20.59 1.47 7.40
CA GLU A 391 -21.29 2.60 8.03
C GLU A 391 -20.95 2.72 9.52
N SER A 392 -20.76 1.60 10.22
CA SER A 392 -20.23 1.61 11.59
C SER A 392 -18.87 2.34 11.66
N GLY A 393 -18.02 2.20 10.64
CA GLY A 393 -16.75 2.95 10.55
C GLY A 393 -16.92 4.46 10.45
N LEU A 394 -17.93 4.93 9.69
CA LEU A 394 -18.26 6.36 9.59
C LEU A 394 -18.81 6.93 10.91
N GLU A 395 -19.52 6.12 11.69
CA GLU A 395 -20.18 6.55 12.93
C GLU A 395 -19.28 6.43 14.17
N THR A 396 -18.52 5.35 14.28
CA THR A 396 -17.71 5.01 15.47
C THR A 396 -16.22 5.32 15.29
N GLY A 397 -15.78 5.62 14.06
CA GLY A 397 -14.41 6.01 13.79
C GLY A 397 -14.03 7.28 14.55
N THR A 398 -12.91 7.24 15.28
CA THR A 398 -12.44 8.37 16.09
C THR A 398 -11.51 9.29 15.31
N THR A 399 -10.77 8.76 14.34
CA THR A 399 -9.80 9.52 13.53
C THR A 399 -10.35 9.84 12.13
N PRO A 400 -9.88 10.93 11.49
CA PRO A 400 -10.20 11.23 10.09
C PRO A 400 -9.82 10.09 9.15
N LEU A 401 -8.69 9.41 9.41
CA LEU A 401 -8.21 8.28 8.61
C LEU A 401 -9.20 7.10 8.61
N VAL A 402 -9.75 6.72 9.77
CA VAL A 402 -10.76 5.65 9.86
C VAL A 402 -12.03 6.03 9.09
N ARG A 403 -12.49 7.28 9.23
CA ARG A 403 -13.66 7.76 8.48
C ARG A 403 -13.39 7.83 6.98
N ALA A 404 -12.18 8.19 6.57
CA ALA A 404 -11.78 8.22 5.18
C ALA A 404 -11.71 6.82 4.56
N ALA A 405 -11.11 5.85 5.27
CA ALA A 405 -11.11 4.45 4.86
C ALA A 405 -12.55 3.88 4.76
N ALA A 406 -13.45 4.28 5.66
CA ALA A 406 -14.86 3.89 5.60
C ALA A 406 -15.60 4.53 4.40
N ALA A 407 -15.37 5.81 4.14
CA ALA A 407 -15.90 6.50 2.96
C ALA A 407 -15.41 5.84 1.66
N GLU A 408 -14.12 5.52 1.58
CA GLU A 408 -13.52 4.83 0.44
C GLU A 408 -14.11 3.42 0.28
N ALA A 409 -14.23 2.66 1.35
CA ALA A 409 -14.86 1.33 1.34
C ALA A 409 -16.32 1.41 0.89
N LEU A 410 -17.07 2.44 1.27
CA LEU A 410 -18.47 2.62 0.85
C LEU A 410 -18.57 2.89 -0.65
N GLY A 411 -17.71 3.76 -1.18
CA GLY A 411 -17.66 4.05 -2.61
C GLY A 411 -17.26 2.82 -3.44
N ARG A 412 -16.26 2.06 -2.98
CA ARG A 412 -15.85 0.78 -3.61
C ARG A 412 -16.95 -0.28 -3.52
N LEU A 413 -17.67 -0.37 -2.41
CA LEU A 413 -18.83 -1.26 -2.27
C LEU A 413 -19.93 -0.89 -3.27
N SER A 414 -20.26 0.39 -3.39
CA SER A 414 -21.24 0.87 -4.38
C SER A 414 -20.84 0.50 -5.81
N GLN A 415 -19.56 0.62 -6.14
CA GLN A 415 -19.01 0.19 -7.44
C GLN A 415 -19.10 -1.34 -7.63
N ALA A 416 -18.74 -2.13 -6.61
CA ALA A 416 -18.75 -3.59 -6.64
C ALA A 416 -20.15 -4.20 -6.73
N VAL A 417 -21.17 -3.52 -6.17
CA VAL A 417 -22.57 -3.90 -6.35
C VAL A 417 -23.06 -3.53 -7.76
N GLY A 418 -22.71 -2.33 -8.25
CA GLY A 418 -23.03 -1.91 -9.62
C GLY A 418 -24.54 -1.78 -9.92
N ASP A 419 -25.36 -1.65 -8.88
CA ASP A 419 -26.82 -1.45 -8.95
C ASP A 419 -27.16 0.03 -8.68
N PRO A 420 -27.73 0.77 -9.65
CA PRO A 420 -28.10 2.18 -9.47
C PRO A 420 -29.04 2.41 -8.29
N GLN A 421 -29.95 1.47 -7.97
CA GLN A 421 -30.86 1.62 -6.84
C GLN A 421 -30.11 1.54 -5.50
N PHE A 422 -29.13 0.64 -5.40
CA PHE A 422 -28.26 0.56 -4.23
C PHE A 422 -27.45 1.85 -4.04
N VAL A 423 -26.88 2.40 -5.13
CA VAL A 423 -26.15 3.67 -5.11
C VAL A 423 -27.04 4.81 -4.63
N ALA A 424 -28.26 4.91 -5.18
CA ALA A 424 -29.26 5.90 -4.77
C ALA A 424 -29.58 5.83 -3.27
N LEU A 425 -29.81 4.62 -2.76
CA LEU A 425 -30.08 4.39 -1.34
C LEU A 425 -28.90 4.80 -0.46
N ARG A 426 -27.64 4.55 -0.88
CA ARG A 426 -26.46 4.95 -0.11
C ARG A 426 -26.24 6.46 -0.14
N ALA A 427 -26.42 7.11 -1.28
CA ALA A 427 -26.36 8.56 -1.39
C ALA A 427 -27.43 9.23 -0.51
N GLN A 428 -28.66 8.72 -0.53
CA GLN A 428 -29.75 9.21 0.31
C GLN A 428 -29.44 9.05 1.80
N ALA A 429 -28.93 7.88 2.22
CA ALA A 429 -28.51 7.65 3.60
C ALA A 429 -27.44 8.67 4.06
N CYS A 430 -26.49 9.01 3.20
CA CYS A 430 -25.50 10.05 3.49
C CYS A 430 -26.16 11.43 3.68
N PHE A 431 -27.11 11.81 2.83
CA PHE A 431 -27.86 13.07 2.99
C PHE A 431 -28.61 13.15 4.33
N ASP A 432 -29.26 12.06 4.71
CA ASP A 432 -30.01 12.00 5.97
C ASP A 432 -29.08 12.11 7.17
N LYS A 433 -27.92 11.44 7.15
CA LYS A 433 -26.91 11.48 8.22
C LYS A 433 -26.22 12.85 8.31
N LEU A 434 -25.97 13.52 7.19
CA LEU A 434 -25.42 14.89 7.16
C LEU A 434 -26.36 15.92 7.79
N ARG A 435 -27.68 15.68 7.72
CA ARG A 435 -28.71 16.50 8.39
C ARG A 435 -28.86 16.16 9.86
N ALA A 436 -28.73 14.87 10.20
CA ALA A 436 -28.91 14.38 11.57
C ALA A 436 -27.73 14.74 12.49
N PHE A 437 -26.49 14.62 12.01
CA PHE A 437 -25.31 14.90 12.81
C PHE A 437 -24.90 16.38 12.75
N ARG A 438 -24.25 16.84 13.83
CA ARG A 438 -23.77 18.22 14.00
C ARG A 438 -22.28 18.30 14.38
N ASP A 439 -21.58 17.17 14.36
CA ASP A 439 -20.18 17.05 14.77
C ASP A 439 -19.29 16.55 13.61
N GLY A 440 -18.05 16.16 13.93
CA GLY A 440 -17.05 15.70 12.98
C GLY A 440 -17.45 14.47 12.14
N ARG A 441 -18.53 13.75 12.48
CA ARG A 441 -19.07 12.68 11.62
C ARG A 441 -19.57 13.21 10.27
N ARG A 442 -20.01 14.47 10.22
CA ARG A 442 -20.42 15.11 8.96
C ARG A 442 -19.29 15.11 7.92
N ALA A 443 -18.05 15.29 8.34
CA ALA A 443 -16.90 15.24 7.45
C ALA A 443 -16.75 13.88 6.75
N GLY A 444 -16.92 12.78 7.51
CA GLY A 444 -16.88 11.42 6.96
C GLY A 444 -17.99 11.15 5.94
N TYR A 445 -19.23 11.56 6.24
CA TYR A 445 -20.34 11.41 5.29
C TYR A 445 -20.25 12.34 4.07
N ALA A 446 -19.65 13.53 4.21
CA ALA A 446 -19.36 14.40 3.09
C ALA A 446 -18.34 13.75 2.14
N LEU A 447 -17.26 13.19 2.68
CA LEU A 447 -16.30 12.43 1.89
C LEU A 447 -16.92 11.19 1.25
N ALA A 448 -17.77 10.46 1.99
CA ALA A 448 -18.44 9.27 1.48
C ALA A 448 -19.28 9.56 0.22
N LEU A 449 -19.96 10.70 0.15
CA LEU A 449 -20.63 11.17 -1.07
C LEU A 449 -19.63 11.34 -2.22
N GLY A 450 -18.49 11.99 -1.97
CA GLY A 450 -17.41 12.14 -2.94
C GLY A 450 -16.87 10.79 -3.45
N CYS A 451 -16.59 9.84 -2.55
CA CYS A 451 -16.10 8.50 -2.89
C CYS A 451 -17.13 7.68 -3.69
N ILE A 452 -18.44 7.78 -3.37
CA ILE A 452 -19.50 7.12 -4.15
C ILE A 452 -19.48 7.62 -5.60
N HIS A 453 -19.45 8.93 -5.79
CA HIS A 453 -19.38 9.53 -7.13
C HIS A 453 -18.08 9.18 -7.85
N ARG A 454 -16.93 9.21 -7.15
CA ARG A 454 -15.61 8.84 -7.68
C ARG A 454 -15.60 7.46 -8.32
N HIS A 455 -16.12 6.46 -7.62
CA HIS A 455 -15.99 5.07 -8.07
C HIS A 455 -17.13 4.60 -8.98
N VAL A 456 -18.35 5.09 -8.75
CA VAL A 456 -19.51 4.75 -9.61
C VAL A 456 -19.48 5.56 -10.92
N GLY A 457 -18.81 6.72 -10.92
CA GLY A 457 -18.75 7.63 -12.06
C GLY A 457 -20.06 8.38 -12.31
N SER A 458 -20.01 9.35 -13.23
CA SER A 458 -21.13 10.24 -13.53
C SER A 458 -22.34 9.53 -14.15
N LEU A 459 -22.14 8.42 -14.87
CA LEU A 459 -23.20 7.64 -15.49
C LEU A 459 -24.01 6.81 -14.50
N GLY A 460 -23.38 6.27 -13.45
CA GLY A 460 -24.07 5.47 -12.43
C GLY A 460 -24.63 6.30 -11.27
N SER A 461 -24.25 7.58 -11.15
CA SER A 461 -24.67 8.47 -10.04
C SER A 461 -25.37 9.76 -10.49
N GLY A 462 -25.65 9.92 -11.78
CA GLY A 462 -26.18 11.16 -12.37
C GLY A 462 -27.47 11.70 -11.74
N GLN A 463 -28.37 10.82 -11.28
CA GLN A 463 -29.62 11.21 -10.62
C GLN A 463 -29.40 11.99 -9.31
N HIS A 464 -28.29 11.74 -8.62
CA HIS A 464 -27.97 12.38 -7.34
C HIS A 464 -26.82 13.37 -7.43
N LEU A 465 -26.16 13.49 -8.58
CA LEU A 465 -25.02 14.39 -8.77
C LEU A 465 -25.37 15.84 -8.41
N HIS A 466 -26.48 16.36 -8.95
CA HIS A 466 -26.91 17.73 -8.66
C HIS A 466 -27.16 17.96 -7.17
N THR A 467 -27.90 17.06 -6.52
CA THR A 467 -28.20 17.15 -5.08
C THR A 467 -26.94 17.01 -4.24
N GLY A 468 -26.05 16.07 -4.59
CA GLY A 468 -24.76 15.85 -3.94
C GLY A 468 -23.88 17.09 -3.97
N VAL A 469 -23.66 17.64 -5.18
CA VAL A 469 -22.88 18.87 -5.38
C VAL A 469 -23.50 20.05 -4.62
N SER A 470 -24.82 20.22 -4.67
CA SER A 470 -25.53 21.29 -3.96
C SER A 470 -25.36 21.20 -2.43
N VAL A 471 -25.48 20.00 -1.86
CA VAL A 471 -25.29 19.77 -0.43
C VAL A 471 -23.83 20.03 -0.04
N LEU A 472 -22.86 19.55 -0.83
CA LEU A 472 -21.45 19.77 -0.55
C LEU A 472 -21.06 21.25 -0.63
N PHE A 473 -21.58 22.02 -1.59
CA PHE A 473 -21.39 23.48 -1.60
C PHE A 473 -21.98 24.15 -0.37
N ALA A 474 -23.16 23.73 0.08
CA ALA A 474 -23.74 24.26 1.31
C ALA A 474 -22.86 23.98 2.55
N LEU A 475 -22.24 22.80 2.62
CA LEU A 475 -21.27 22.46 3.66
C LEU A 475 -19.98 23.28 3.54
N ALA A 476 -19.48 23.46 2.31
CA ALA A 476 -18.28 24.24 2.04
C ALA A 476 -18.43 25.74 2.39
N ARG A 477 -19.67 26.24 2.49
CA ARG A 477 -19.97 27.62 2.89
C ARG A 477 -20.26 27.77 4.40
N ASP A 478 -20.29 26.67 5.16
CA ASP A 478 -20.56 26.67 6.60
C ASP A 478 -19.28 26.96 7.41
N HIS A 479 -19.03 28.25 7.66
CA HIS A 479 -17.84 28.74 8.36
C HIS A 479 -17.77 28.30 9.85
N ASN A 480 -18.85 27.74 10.39
CA ASN A 480 -18.88 27.29 11.79
C ASN A 480 -18.17 25.95 12.01
N ALA A 481 -17.85 25.22 10.94
CA ALA A 481 -17.28 23.88 11.00
C ALA A 481 -16.13 23.71 9.98
N PRO A 482 -14.94 24.29 10.24
CA PRO A 482 -13.83 24.32 9.27
C PRO A 482 -13.36 22.94 8.82
N SER A 483 -13.38 21.94 9.71
CA SER A 483 -13.07 20.55 9.33
C SER A 483 -14.09 19.99 8.33
N VAL A 484 -15.39 20.21 8.55
CA VAL A 484 -16.45 19.75 7.62
C VAL A 484 -16.33 20.49 6.29
N GLN A 485 -16.00 21.78 6.33
CA GLN A 485 -15.74 22.59 5.16
C GLN A 485 -14.59 22.02 4.32
N ALA A 486 -13.44 21.73 4.92
CA ALA A 486 -12.28 21.15 4.23
C ALA A 486 -12.62 19.81 3.56
N TRP A 487 -13.27 18.90 4.29
CA TRP A 487 -13.69 17.61 3.75
C TRP A 487 -14.76 17.71 2.66
N ALA A 488 -15.65 18.72 2.71
CA ALA A 488 -16.61 18.98 1.64
C ALA A 488 -15.91 19.50 0.36
N MET A 489 -14.86 20.32 0.49
CA MET A 489 -14.05 20.78 -0.64
C MET A 489 -13.31 19.61 -1.31
N VAL A 490 -12.72 18.72 -0.52
CA VAL A 490 -12.13 17.46 -1.01
C VAL A 490 -13.18 16.59 -1.70
N ALA A 491 -14.36 16.42 -1.10
CA ALA A 491 -15.42 15.63 -1.73
C ALA A 491 -15.83 16.22 -3.10
N LEU A 492 -15.92 17.55 -3.23
CA LEU A 492 -16.18 18.23 -4.50
C LEU A 492 -15.06 17.99 -5.51
N SER A 493 -13.79 18.01 -5.09
CA SER A 493 -12.67 17.75 -6.00
C SER A 493 -12.69 16.32 -6.55
N LEU A 494 -13.03 15.33 -5.71
CA LEU A 494 -13.20 13.94 -6.15
C LEU A 494 -14.32 13.76 -7.18
N ILE A 495 -15.43 14.49 -7.00
CA ILE A 495 -16.55 14.51 -7.96
C ILE A 495 -16.11 15.18 -9.27
N ALA A 496 -15.38 16.29 -9.18
CA ALA A 496 -14.90 17.03 -10.35
C ALA A 496 -13.91 16.19 -11.18
N GLU A 497 -12.92 15.57 -10.55
CA GLU A 497 -11.89 14.74 -11.21
C GLU A 497 -12.50 13.59 -12.03
N THR A 498 -13.55 12.96 -11.51
CA THR A 498 -14.20 11.79 -12.13
C THR A 498 -15.45 12.11 -12.93
N GLY A 499 -16.03 13.29 -12.74
CA GLY A 499 -17.31 13.68 -13.34
C GLY A 499 -17.25 13.93 -14.85
N GLY A 500 -16.06 14.19 -15.39
CA GLY A 500 -15.85 14.48 -16.81
C GLY A 500 -16.78 15.59 -17.31
N GLY A 501 -17.38 15.41 -18.49
CA GLY A 501 -18.31 16.39 -19.08
C GLY A 501 -19.55 16.69 -18.23
N MET A 502 -19.98 15.78 -17.35
CA MET A 502 -21.16 15.99 -16.51
C MET A 502 -20.91 16.99 -15.37
N PHE A 503 -19.66 17.17 -14.95
CA PHE A 503 -19.30 18.19 -13.97
C PHE A 503 -19.13 19.58 -14.59
N ARG A 504 -19.01 19.66 -15.93
CA ARG A 504 -18.73 20.89 -16.66
C ARG A 504 -19.73 22.02 -16.37
N GLY A 505 -21.01 21.68 -16.19
CA GLY A 505 -22.06 22.64 -15.85
C GLY A 505 -21.91 23.28 -14.45
N TYR A 506 -21.06 22.73 -13.59
CA TYR A 506 -20.80 23.24 -12.24
C TYR A 506 -19.49 24.02 -12.13
N VAL A 507 -18.66 24.06 -13.17
CA VAL A 507 -17.30 24.64 -13.11
C VAL A 507 -17.33 26.12 -12.72
N GLU A 508 -18.18 26.93 -13.35
CA GLU A 508 -18.28 28.36 -13.04
C GLU A 508 -18.80 28.60 -11.63
N LEU A 509 -19.80 27.83 -11.19
CA LEU A 509 -20.34 27.90 -9.83
C LEU A 509 -19.27 27.52 -8.80
N ALA A 510 -18.54 26.43 -9.03
CA ALA A 510 -17.47 25.95 -8.17
C ALA A 510 -16.35 26.98 -8.05
N LEU A 511 -15.96 27.60 -9.17
CA LEU A 511 -14.90 28.60 -9.22
C LEU A 511 -15.29 29.88 -8.49
N SER A 512 -16.53 30.35 -8.67
CA SER A 512 -17.08 31.49 -7.93
C SER A 512 -17.06 31.25 -6.42
N ASP A 513 -17.43 30.04 -5.99
CA ASP A 513 -17.38 29.65 -4.58
C ASP A 513 -15.94 29.58 -4.08
N CYS A 514 -15.01 28.99 -4.83
CA CYS A 514 -13.59 28.95 -4.47
C CYS A 514 -13.03 30.36 -4.23
N LEU A 515 -13.27 31.30 -5.15
CA LEU A 515 -12.82 32.68 -5.00
C LEU A 515 -13.44 33.37 -3.78
N THR A 516 -14.75 33.18 -3.58
CA THR A 516 -15.44 33.75 -2.42
C THR A 516 -14.87 33.19 -1.11
N LEU A 517 -14.61 31.88 -1.05
CA LEU A 517 -14.02 31.25 0.12
C LEU A 517 -12.57 31.67 0.35
N LEU A 518 -11.74 31.79 -0.69
CA LEU A 518 -10.37 32.27 -0.56
C LEU A 518 -10.29 33.69 0.04
N LEU A 519 -11.25 34.55 -0.27
CA LEU A 519 -11.29 35.93 0.24
C LEU A 519 -11.84 36.04 1.67
N ASN A 520 -12.67 35.09 2.10
CA ASN A 520 -13.37 35.15 3.39
C ASN A 520 -12.84 34.16 4.44
N THR A 521 -12.09 33.14 4.02
CA THR A 521 -11.53 32.13 4.94
C THR A 521 -10.34 32.72 5.69
N GLN A 522 -10.33 32.58 7.01
CA GLN A 522 -9.18 32.98 7.83
C GLN A 522 -7.93 32.19 7.42
N SER A 523 -6.79 32.87 7.30
CA SER A 523 -5.51 32.26 6.90
C SER A 523 -5.00 31.16 7.86
N SER A 524 -5.54 31.09 9.07
CA SER A 524 -5.27 30.01 10.03
C SER A 524 -5.92 28.68 9.64
N ASN A 525 -6.97 28.69 8.80
CA ASN A 525 -7.69 27.49 8.39
C ASN A 525 -7.05 26.86 7.14
N VAL A 526 -5.79 26.41 7.30
CA VAL A 526 -4.95 25.88 6.21
C VAL A 526 -5.63 24.73 5.46
N GLU A 527 -6.25 23.78 6.17
CA GLU A 527 -6.97 22.64 5.60
C GLU A 527 -8.06 23.04 4.59
N VAL A 528 -8.80 24.12 4.89
CA VAL A 528 -9.86 24.63 4.01
C VAL A 528 -9.24 25.19 2.72
N VAL A 529 -8.19 25.99 2.84
CA VAL A 529 -7.52 26.61 1.70
C VAL A 529 -6.79 25.57 0.83
N GLN A 530 -6.24 24.53 1.43
CA GLN A 530 -5.72 23.36 0.72
C GLN A 530 -6.83 22.62 -0.03
N GLY A 531 -7.98 22.40 0.61
CA GLY A 531 -9.16 21.82 -0.04
C GLY A 531 -9.63 22.65 -1.25
N ILE A 532 -9.58 23.99 -1.15
CA ILE A 532 -9.83 24.89 -2.29
C ILE A 532 -8.80 24.66 -3.40
N GLY A 533 -7.52 24.55 -3.07
CA GLY A 533 -6.45 24.23 -4.04
C GLY A 533 -6.73 22.94 -4.81
N LYS A 534 -7.12 21.87 -4.10
CA LYS A 534 -7.49 20.60 -4.74
C LYS A 534 -8.69 20.72 -5.66
N LEU A 535 -9.73 21.44 -5.25
CA LEU A 535 -10.87 21.70 -6.14
C LEU A 535 -10.45 22.51 -7.37
N LEU A 536 -9.60 23.54 -7.23
CA LEU A 536 -9.10 24.32 -8.36
C LEU A 536 -8.32 23.46 -9.36
N THR A 537 -7.42 22.61 -8.88
CA THR A 537 -6.68 21.62 -9.70
C THR A 537 -7.64 20.68 -10.44
N ALA A 538 -8.69 20.21 -9.76
CA ALA A 538 -9.72 19.39 -10.39
C ALA A 538 -10.49 20.17 -11.48
N LEU A 539 -10.88 21.43 -11.22
CA LEU A 539 -11.55 22.30 -12.19
C LEU A 539 -10.69 22.58 -13.41
N MET A 540 -9.38 22.84 -13.23
CA MET A 540 -8.43 22.99 -14.34
C MET A 540 -8.37 21.73 -15.19
N THR A 541 -8.40 20.56 -14.56
CA THR A 541 -8.47 19.25 -15.25
C THR A 541 -9.79 19.08 -16.01
N CYS A 542 -10.92 19.46 -15.41
CA CYS A 542 -12.24 19.38 -16.04
C CYS A 542 -12.34 20.23 -17.31
N VAL A 543 -11.77 21.43 -17.31
CA VAL A 543 -11.76 22.32 -18.49
C VAL A 543 -10.71 21.86 -19.50
N GLY A 544 -9.52 21.51 -19.02
CA GLY A 544 -8.44 20.97 -19.84
C GLY A 544 -7.90 21.95 -20.90
N PRO A 545 -7.52 21.47 -22.10
CA PRO A 545 -6.89 22.29 -23.15
C PRO A 545 -7.74 23.47 -23.65
N GLU A 546 -9.05 23.47 -23.39
CA GLU A 546 -9.93 24.58 -23.77
C GLU A 546 -9.53 25.90 -23.09
N LEU A 547 -8.82 25.84 -21.96
CA LEU A 547 -8.21 27.00 -21.31
C LEU A 547 -7.28 27.78 -22.25
N GLY A 548 -6.71 27.16 -23.28
CA GLY A 548 -5.89 27.81 -24.30
C GLY A 548 -6.67 28.56 -25.38
N SER A 549 -8.00 28.42 -25.42
CA SER A 549 -8.86 29.03 -26.45
C SER A 549 -9.19 30.50 -26.15
N CYS A 550 -9.65 31.22 -27.17
CA CYS A 550 -10.20 32.58 -27.05
C CYS A 550 -11.74 32.54 -26.94
N GLY A 551 -12.36 33.56 -26.36
CA GLY A 551 -13.81 33.69 -26.26
C GLY A 551 -14.36 33.47 -24.84
N THR A 552 -15.47 32.74 -24.70
CA THR A 552 -16.22 32.62 -23.43
C THR A 552 -15.41 32.04 -22.26
N ILE A 553 -14.34 31.30 -22.55
CA ILE A 553 -13.46 30.69 -21.53
C ILE A 553 -12.52 31.70 -20.84
N GLU A 554 -12.41 32.92 -21.36
CA GLU A 554 -11.52 33.96 -20.83
C GLU A 554 -11.80 34.31 -19.37
N GLY A 555 -13.09 34.42 -19.00
CA GLY A 555 -13.50 34.70 -17.62
C GLY A 555 -13.05 33.58 -16.67
N VAL A 556 -13.32 32.32 -17.04
CA VAL A 556 -12.91 31.14 -16.26
C VAL A 556 -11.39 31.08 -16.10
N ARG A 557 -10.64 31.31 -17.18
CA ARG A 557 -9.17 31.35 -17.15
C ARG A 557 -8.65 32.45 -16.22
N ALA A 558 -9.19 33.67 -16.31
CA ALA A 558 -8.80 34.79 -15.47
C ALA A 558 -9.08 34.51 -13.98
N SER A 559 -10.26 33.94 -13.67
CA SER A 559 -10.64 33.55 -12.33
C SER A 559 -9.74 32.45 -11.74
N LEU A 560 -9.34 31.45 -12.54
CA LEU A 560 -8.39 30.42 -12.12
C LEU A 560 -7.01 31.01 -11.82
N LEU A 561 -6.51 31.90 -12.67
CA LEU A 561 -5.23 32.60 -12.45
C LEU A 561 -5.28 33.48 -11.19
N ALA A 562 -6.39 34.19 -10.97
CA ALA A 562 -6.59 34.99 -9.78
C ALA A 562 -6.61 34.12 -8.51
N ALA A 563 -7.29 32.96 -8.55
CA ALA A 563 -7.30 32.02 -7.44
C ALA A 563 -5.90 31.50 -7.10
N CYS A 564 -5.12 31.09 -8.11
CA CYS A 564 -3.71 30.71 -7.92
C CYS A 564 -2.87 31.84 -7.34
N ALA A 565 -3.05 33.08 -7.80
CA ALA A 565 -2.31 34.23 -7.29
C ALA A 565 -2.63 34.52 -5.81
N ILE A 566 -3.92 34.41 -5.42
CA ILE A 566 -4.33 34.55 -4.01
C ILE A 566 -3.68 33.46 -3.15
N GLN A 567 -3.67 32.21 -3.61
CA GLN A 567 -3.03 31.11 -2.88
C GLN A 567 -1.50 31.26 -2.81
N LEU A 568 -0.85 31.74 -3.88
CA LEU A 568 0.59 31.97 -3.91
C LEU A 568 1.03 33.06 -2.90
N ALA A 569 0.16 34.04 -2.65
CA ALA A 569 0.38 35.08 -1.65
C ALA A 569 0.19 34.59 -0.20
N HIS A 570 -0.33 33.38 0.01
CA HIS A 570 -0.54 32.82 1.35
C HIS A 570 0.80 32.50 2.03
N PRO A 571 0.97 32.74 3.35
CA PRO A 571 2.25 32.48 4.03
C PRO A 571 2.62 30.98 4.11
N ASP A 572 1.62 30.11 4.11
CA ASP A 572 1.81 28.66 4.25
C ASP A 572 2.42 28.00 3.00
N PRO A 573 3.49 27.20 3.15
CA PRO A 573 4.21 26.61 2.02
C PRO A 573 3.42 25.54 1.26
N LEU A 574 2.49 24.83 1.89
CA LEU A 574 1.64 23.84 1.20
C LEU A 574 0.69 24.53 0.24
N ILE A 575 0.08 25.61 0.69
CA ILE A 575 -0.85 26.38 -0.14
C ILE A 575 -0.10 27.00 -1.32
N LYS A 576 1.14 27.47 -1.10
CA LYS A 576 2.02 27.91 -2.20
C LYS A 576 2.35 26.77 -3.16
N SER A 577 2.66 25.57 -2.65
CA SER A 577 2.92 24.40 -3.48
C SER A 577 1.72 24.03 -4.38
N GLU A 578 0.50 24.02 -3.82
CA GLU A 578 -0.72 23.83 -4.60
C GLU A 578 -0.90 24.93 -5.66
N ALA A 579 -0.62 26.20 -5.32
CA ALA A 579 -0.68 27.31 -6.27
C ALA A 579 0.33 27.15 -7.42
N ILE A 580 1.57 26.75 -7.10
CA ILE A 580 2.62 26.47 -8.09
C ILE A 580 2.17 25.32 -8.99
N GLY A 581 1.65 24.22 -8.43
CA GLY A 581 1.12 23.09 -9.18
C GLY A 581 -0.01 23.51 -10.12
N GLY A 582 -0.95 24.33 -9.64
CA GLY A 582 -2.03 24.91 -10.44
C GLY A 582 -1.50 25.80 -11.57
N LEU A 583 -0.51 26.66 -11.31
CA LEU A 583 0.13 27.49 -12.34
C LEU A 583 0.88 26.65 -13.39
N GLN A 584 1.56 25.58 -12.98
CA GLN A 584 2.21 24.64 -13.89
C GLN A 584 1.19 23.92 -14.77
N GLN A 585 0.08 23.47 -14.19
CA GLN A 585 -1.03 22.86 -14.93
C GLN A 585 -1.68 23.83 -15.91
N MET A 586 -1.91 25.09 -15.48
CA MET A 586 -2.41 26.15 -16.36
C MET A 586 -1.43 26.45 -17.49
N HIS A 587 -0.12 26.42 -17.23
CA HIS A 587 0.90 26.60 -18.27
C HIS A 587 0.89 25.45 -19.28
N LEU A 588 0.65 24.21 -18.84
CA LEU A 588 0.50 23.06 -19.72
C LEU A 588 -0.66 23.24 -20.72
N TYR A 589 -1.80 23.75 -20.26
CA TYR A 589 -3.00 23.93 -21.11
C TYR A 589 -3.04 25.26 -21.87
N ALA A 590 -2.49 26.33 -21.29
CA ALA A 590 -2.65 27.70 -21.75
C ALA A 590 -1.33 28.51 -21.61
N PRO A 591 -0.22 28.08 -22.25
CA PRO A 591 1.12 28.63 -22.00
C PRO A 591 1.25 30.12 -22.32
N ARG A 592 0.44 30.63 -23.26
CA ARG A 592 0.41 32.05 -23.66
C ARG A 592 -0.12 32.98 -22.57
N TYR A 593 -0.80 32.44 -21.57
CA TYR A 593 -1.51 33.21 -20.55
C TYR A 593 -0.89 33.08 -19.15
N VAL A 594 0.17 32.26 -19.01
CA VAL A 594 0.89 32.06 -17.75
C VAL A 594 2.34 32.52 -17.91
N ASN A 595 2.70 33.59 -17.20
CA ASN A 595 4.08 34.07 -17.17
C ASN A 595 4.86 33.41 -16.02
N LEU A 596 5.56 32.32 -16.32
CA LEU A 596 6.40 31.61 -15.33
C LEU A 596 7.68 32.36 -14.97
N GLY A 597 8.07 33.41 -15.70
CA GLY A 597 9.32 34.13 -15.47
C GLY A 597 9.40 34.76 -14.07
N HIS A 598 8.28 35.25 -13.54
CA HIS A 598 8.21 35.78 -12.17
C HIS A 598 8.19 34.68 -11.11
N LEU A 599 7.53 33.54 -11.40
CA LEU A 599 7.43 32.42 -10.48
C LEU A 599 8.80 31.78 -10.19
N VAL A 600 9.67 31.68 -11.21
CA VAL A 600 11.03 31.14 -11.03
C VAL A 600 11.91 32.05 -10.19
N VAL A 601 11.75 33.37 -10.31
CA VAL A 601 12.49 34.35 -9.51
C VAL A 601 12.06 34.28 -8.04
N ASP A 602 10.75 34.23 -7.77
CA ASP A 602 10.20 34.18 -6.41
C ASP A 602 10.47 32.84 -5.68
N ILE A 603 10.70 31.74 -6.41
CA ILE A 603 11.10 30.45 -5.83
C ILE A 603 12.61 30.38 -5.55
N ALA A 604 13.43 31.11 -6.33
CA ALA A 604 14.89 31.08 -6.22
C ALA A 604 15.46 32.07 -5.19
N THR A 605 14.65 33.01 -4.70
CA THR A 605 14.96 33.97 -3.63
C THR A 605 14.30 33.56 -2.33
#